data_AF-A0A4R5DZW0-F1
#
_entry.id   AF-A0A4R5DZW0-F1
#
_cell.length_a   1.000
_cell.length_b   1.000
_cell.length_c   1.000
_cell.angle_alpha   90.00
_cell.angle_beta   90.00
_cell.angle_gamma   90.00
#
_symmetry.space_group_name_H-M   'P 1'
#
loop_
_entity.id
_entity.type
_entity.pdbx_description
1 polymer ?
#
loop_
_entity_poly.entity_id
_entity_poly.type
_entity_poly.pdbx_seq_one_letter_code
_entity_poly.pdbx_strand_id
1 'polypeptide(L)'
;MSERLVVTRLHTLERVLCLTRPGDGGAAGVPAVLTIPRGGHPREPRLVLLGDRDVPAAARLGPPAVVDSHVVASCRTTAAGGRAGADRRDLADVLVDRPARVPVGLADRLAGRLHRHPGAAVVVAARPGGHLAVTRDGAAVAMRGSPGTGEVWAPNCGSFLYCWSAAGLAVAELARALLLVGRYTARGTGPGSLETAGRVRVTAVATTGRRLAS
;
A
#
# COMPACT_ATOMS: atom_id res chain seq x y z
N MET A 1 -0.35 -9.85 -19.05
CA MET A 1 0.42 -8.91 -18.19
C MET A 1 -0.54 -7.80 -17.81
N SER A 2 -0.62 -7.38 -16.55
CA SER A 2 -1.59 -6.37 -16.11
C SER A 2 -0.86 -5.19 -15.48
N GLU A 3 -0.92 -4.06 -16.15
CA GLU A 3 -0.59 -2.74 -15.62
C GLU A 3 -1.90 -2.06 -15.23
N ARG A 4 -1.89 -1.34 -14.11
CA ARG A 4 -3.04 -0.62 -13.60
C ARG A 4 -2.59 0.77 -13.14
N LEU A 5 -3.23 1.81 -13.67
CA LEU A 5 -3.14 3.15 -13.09
C LEU A 5 -3.96 3.19 -11.80
N VAL A 6 -3.36 3.67 -10.72
CA VAL A 6 -4.03 3.86 -9.43
C VAL A 6 -3.86 5.31 -9.03
N VAL A 7 -4.94 5.93 -8.57
CA VAL A 7 -4.92 7.24 -7.94
C VAL A 7 -5.00 7.05 -6.43
N THR A 8 -4.04 7.63 -5.71
CA THR A 8 -4.02 7.64 -4.26
C THR A 8 -4.23 9.03 -3.73
N ARG A 9 -4.98 9.12 -2.63
CA ARG A 9 -5.29 10.38 -1.97
C ARG A 9 -5.06 10.21 -0.48
N LEU A 10 -4.10 10.96 0.07
CA LEU A 10 -3.82 11.00 1.49
C LEU A 10 -4.54 12.20 2.10
N HIS A 11 -5.41 11.94 3.07
CA HIS A 11 -6.14 12.96 3.81
C HIS A 11 -5.68 13.01 5.26
N THR A 12 -5.46 14.22 5.77
CA THR A 12 -5.59 14.52 7.19
C THR A 12 -7.08 14.46 7.56
N LEU A 13 -7.41 13.97 8.76
CA LEU A 13 -8.79 13.89 9.19
C LEU A 13 -9.17 15.16 9.95
N GLU A 14 -9.68 16.15 9.22
CA GLU A 14 -10.20 17.41 9.80
C GLU A 14 -11.63 17.26 10.32
N ARG A 15 -12.33 16.20 9.89
CA ARG A 15 -13.72 15.89 10.28
C ARG A 15 -13.87 14.48 10.81
N VAL A 16 -14.98 14.25 11.50
CA VAL A 16 -15.34 12.95 12.07
C VAL A 16 -15.50 11.90 10.96
N LEU A 17 -14.79 10.80 11.12
CA LEU A 17 -14.92 9.59 10.31
C LEU A 17 -15.65 8.52 11.15
N CYS A 18 -16.77 8.00 10.64
CA CYS A 18 -17.45 6.89 11.29
C CYS A 18 -16.75 5.56 10.97
N LEU A 19 -16.55 4.72 11.97
CA LEU A 19 -16.06 3.36 11.79
C LEU A 19 -17.23 2.39 11.91
N THR A 20 -17.47 1.57 10.88
CA THR A 20 -18.55 0.58 10.86
C THR A 20 -17.99 -0.82 10.65
N ARG A 21 -18.73 -1.83 11.14
CA ARG A 21 -18.45 -3.24 10.83
C ARG A 21 -18.87 -3.55 9.40
N PRO A 22 -18.29 -4.57 8.75
CA PRO A 22 -18.76 -5.07 7.46
C PRO A 22 -20.26 -5.40 7.51
N GLY A 23 -21.04 -4.83 6.59
CA GLY A 23 -22.44 -5.21 6.40
C GLY A 23 -22.59 -6.48 5.54
N ASP A 24 -23.80 -7.04 5.53
CA ASP A 24 -24.16 -8.20 4.69
C ASP A 24 -24.37 -7.82 3.21
N GLY A 25 -24.48 -6.52 2.92
CA GLY A 25 -24.56 -5.98 1.56
C GLY A 25 -23.18 -5.95 0.90
N GLY A 26 -23.13 -6.27 -0.39
CA GLY A 26 -21.88 -6.38 -1.14
C GLY A 26 -20.95 -5.15 -1.08
N ALA A 27 -19.71 -5.36 -1.54
CA ALA A 27 -18.55 -4.48 -1.47
C ALA A 27 -18.70 -3.06 -2.09
N ALA A 28 -19.54 -2.21 -1.51
CA ALA A 28 -19.67 -0.81 -1.91
C ALA A 28 -18.55 0.06 -1.29
N GLY A 29 -18.10 1.07 -2.04
CA GLY A 29 -17.14 2.06 -1.57
C GLY A 29 -15.70 1.85 -2.07
N VAL A 30 -14.86 2.83 -1.75
CA VAL A 30 -13.48 2.91 -2.26
C VAL A 30 -12.52 2.27 -1.28
N PRO A 31 -11.59 1.41 -1.72
CA PRO A 31 -10.54 0.89 -0.84
C PRO A 31 -9.85 1.99 -0.03
N ALA A 32 -9.77 1.78 1.28
CA ALA A 32 -9.26 2.77 2.19
C ALA A 32 -8.41 2.16 3.30
N VAL A 33 -7.40 2.91 3.73
CA VAL A 33 -6.50 2.55 4.82
C VAL A 33 -6.42 3.72 5.79
N LEU A 34 -7.01 3.54 6.97
CA LEU A 34 -6.88 4.48 8.08
C LEU A 34 -5.64 4.13 8.90
N THR A 35 -4.75 5.10 9.03
CA THR A 35 -3.53 4.99 9.82
C THR A 35 -3.70 5.81 11.08
N ILE A 36 -3.64 5.14 12.24
CA ILE A 36 -3.69 5.77 13.55
C ILE A 36 -2.32 5.58 14.21
N PRO A 37 -1.46 6.62 14.27
CA PRO A 37 -0.19 6.54 14.96
C PRO A 37 -0.36 6.12 16.44
N ARG A 38 0.52 5.27 16.96
CA ARG A 38 0.55 4.85 18.37
C ARG A 38 1.93 5.13 18.98
N GLY A 39 1.90 5.58 20.24
CA GLY A 39 3.11 5.89 21.01
C GLY A 39 3.78 7.20 20.61
N GLY A 40 4.49 7.82 21.57
CA GLY A 40 5.11 9.13 21.38
C GLY A 40 4.12 10.29 21.39
N HIS A 41 4.49 11.39 20.72
CA HIS A 41 3.65 12.60 20.66
C HIS A 41 2.35 12.34 19.88
N PRO A 42 1.22 12.95 20.30
CA PRO A 42 -0.02 12.91 19.54
C PRO A 42 0.22 13.36 18.10
N ARG A 43 -0.15 12.50 17.15
CA ARG A 43 -0.09 12.79 15.71
C ARG A 43 -1.45 12.49 15.09
N GLU A 44 -1.83 13.31 14.12
CA GLU A 44 -3.12 13.20 13.47
C GLU A 44 -3.26 11.86 12.72
N PRO A 45 -4.42 11.18 12.83
CA PRO A 45 -4.76 10.06 11.97
C PRO A 45 -4.82 10.48 10.50
N ARG A 46 -4.47 9.56 9.61
CA ARG A 46 -4.47 9.79 8.16
C ARG A 46 -5.27 8.73 7.46
N LEU A 47 -6.07 9.14 6.48
CA LEU A 47 -6.82 8.21 5.63
C LEU A 47 -6.24 8.23 4.22
N VAL A 48 -5.84 7.05 3.73
CA VAL A 48 -5.47 6.86 2.33
C VAL A 48 -6.65 6.25 1.60
N LEU A 49 -7.10 6.89 0.52
CA LEU A 49 -8.07 6.35 -0.42
C LEU A 49 -7.36 5.86 -1.66
N LEU A 50 -7.67 4.65 -2.10
CA LEU A 50 -7.05 4.01 -3.27
C LEU A 50 -8.13 3.67 -4.29
N GLY A 51 -8.03 4.21 -5.49
CA GLY A 51 -9.00 3.93 -6.53
C GLY A 51 -8.65 4.63 -7.82
N ASP A 52 -9.66 4.86 -8.64
CA ASP A 52 -9.46 5.46 -9.95
C ASP A 52 -9.66 7.00 -9.87
N ARG A 53 -9.63 7.69 -11.02
CA ARG A 53 -9.75 9.16 -11.07
C ARG A 53 -11.10 9.65 -10.56
N ASP A 54 -12.16 8.88 -10.79
CA ASP A 54 -13.56 9.25 -10.52
C ASP A 54 -14.05 8.89 -9.11
N VAL A 55 -13.14 8.58 -8.18
CA VAL A 55 -13.50 8.37 -6.77
C VAL A 55 -14.21 9.64 -6.25
N PRO A 56 -15.47 9.54 -5.78
CA PRO A 56 -16.21 10.67 -5.27
C PRO A 56 -15.37 11.38 -4.24
N ALA A 57 -15.09 12.66 -4.50
CA ALA A 57 -14.18 13.44 -3.71
C ALA A 57 -14.52 13.27 -2.24
N ALA A 58 -13.57 12.76 -1.46
CA ALA A 58 -13.60 12.87 -0.01
C ALA A 58 -13.34 14.31 0.44
N ALA A 59 -13.86 15.30 -0.31
CA ALA A 59 -13.80 16.73 -0.05
C ALA A 59 -14.28 17.09 1.36
N ARG A 60 -15.06 16.20 1.98
CA ARG A 60 -15.59 16.33 3.34
C ARG A 60 -14.63 15.87 4.43
N LEU A 61 -13.56 15.13 4.13
CA LEU A 61 -12.50 14.80 5.10
C LEU A 61 -11.54 15.98 5.32
N GLY A 62 -11.56 16.94 4.40
CA GLY A 62 -10.54 17.96 4.20
C GLY A 62 -9.91 17.83 2.80
N PRO A 63 -9.24 18.88 2.30
CA PRO A 63 -8.45 18.75 1.08
C PRO A 63 -7.41 17.63 1.25
N PRO A 64 -7.14 16.82 0.21
CA PRO A 64 -6.08 15.84 0.29
C PRO A 64 -4.73 16.57 0.49
N ALA A 65 -3.97 16.13 1.48
CA ALA A 65 -2.61 16.61 1.69
C ALA A 65 -1.70 16.20 0.53
N VAL A 66 -1.95 15.02 -0.06
CA VAL A 66 -1.26 14.51 -1.25
C VAL A 66 -2.26 13.80 -2.15
N VAL A 67 -2.18 14.08 -3.45
CA VAL A 67 -2.85 13.33 -4.51
C VAL A 67 -1.79 12.90 -5.49
N ASP A 68 -1.77 11.61 -5.81
CA ASP A 68 -0.79 11.07 -6.75
C ASP A 68 -1.42 9.99 -7.64
N SER A 69 -0.89 9.86 -8.85
CA SER A 69 -1.29 8.82 -9.80
C SER A 69 -0.08 8.02 -10.21
N HIS A 70 -0.14 6.70 -10.00
CA HIS A 70 1.02 5.83 -10.17
C HIS A 70 0.64 4.52 -10.85
N VAL A 71 1.62 3.87 -11.46
CA VAL A 71 1.44 2.65 -12.23
C VAL A 71 1.83 1.44 -11.40
N VAL A 72 0.91 0.48 -11.27
CA VAL A 72 1.13 -0.81 -10.63
C VAL A 72 1.29 -1.88 -11.70
N ALA A 73 2.43 -2.58 -11.72
CA ALA A 73 2.68 -3.69 -12.62
C ALA A 73 2.88 -5.02 -11.87
N SER A 74 2.26 -6.09 -12.38
CA SER A 74 2.47 -7.43 -11.83
C SER A 74 3.65 -8.13 -12.49
N CYS A 75 4.64 -8.53 -11.68
CA CYS A 75 5.70 -9.43 -12.06
C CYS A 75 5.24 -10.88 -11.88
N ARG A 76 4.76 -11.51 -12.96
CA ARG A 76 4.74 -12.98 -13.01
C ARG A 76 6.16 -13.44 -13.34
N THR A 77 6.81 -14.08 -12.38
CA THR A 77 8.08 -14.78 -12.67
C THR A 77 7.74 -16.04 -13.48
N THR A 78 7.51 -15.90 -14.78
CA THR A 78 7.45 -17.03 -15.69
C THR A 78 8.87 -17.50 -15.95
N ALA A 79 9.13 -18.80 -15.79
CA ALA A 79 10.45 -19.41 -15.97
C ALA A 79 11.01 -19.31 -17.43
N ALA A 80 10.32 -18.64 -18.34
CA ALA A 80 10.69 -18.56 -19.76
C ALA A 80 10.83 -17.10 -20.24
N GLY A 81 12.08 -16.65 -20.38
CA GLY A 81 12.67 -15.98 -21.56
C GLY A 81 12.00 -14.79 -22.28
N GLY A 82 10.85 -14.26 -21.88
CA GLY A 82 10.18 -13.18 -22.62
C GLY A 82 10.80 -11.81 -22.40
N ARG A 83 11.63 -11.33 -23.34
CA ARG A 83 12.27 -9.99 -23.31
C ARG A 83 11.31 -8.81 -23.54
N ALA A 84 10.09 -9.03 -24.04
CA ALA A 84 9.15 -7.96 -24.40
C ALA A 84 8.44 -7.26 -23.22
N GLY A 85 8.76 -7.62 -21.97
CA GLY A 85 8.10 -7.08 -20.77
C GLY A 85 9.03 -6.40 -19.76
N ALA A 86 10.30 -6.18 -20.10
CA ALA A 86 11.24 -5.49 -19.22
C ALA A 86 11.06 -3.96 -19.31
N ASP A 87 11.06 -3.40 -20.52
CA ASP A 87 11.03 -1.95 -20.75
C ASP A 87 9.78 -1.25 -20.18
N ARG A 88 8.62 -1.91 -20.20
CA ARG A 88 7.38 -1.35 -19.61
C ARG A 88 7.37 -1.37 -18.09
N ARG A 89 8.14 -2.25 -17.44
CA ARG A 89 8.25 -2.29 -15.97
C ARG A 89 9.09 -1.15 -15.42
N ASP A 90 9.94 -0.56 -16.25
CA ASP A 90 10.73 0.60 -15.86
C ASP A 90 9.87 1.87 -15.75
N LEU A 91 8.63 1.83 -16.23
CA LEU A 91 7.62 2.88 -16.05
C LEU A 91 6.70 2.64 -14.84
N ALA A 92 6.81 1.50 -14.15
CA ALA A 92 5.93 1.16 -13.06
C ALA A 92 6.50 1.65 -11.72
N ASP A 93 5.71 2.42 -10.98
CA ASP A 93 6.03 2.88 -9.63
C ASP A 93 5.96 1.77 -8.58
N VAL A 94 5.03 0.82 -8.77
CA VAL A 94 4.81 -0.29 -7.84
C VAL A 94 4.88 -1.61 -8.60
N LEU A 95 5.79 -2.48 -8.16
CA LEU A 95 5.92 -3.82 -8.70
C LEU A 95 5.35 -4.85 -7.71
N VAL A 96 4.42 -5.66 -8.18
CA VAL A 96 3.84 -6.77 -7.39
C VAL A 96 4.41 -8.09 -7.88
N ASP A 97 5.27 -8.70 -7.08
CA ASP A 97 5.79 -10.05 -7.30
C ASP A 97 4.85 -11.10 -6.69
N ARG A 98 4.56 -12.14 -7.46
CA ARG A 98 3.77 -13.29 -7.01
C ARG A 98 4.59 -14.55 -7.22
N PRO A 99 5.60 -14.79 -6.36
CA PRO A 99 6.48 -15.92 -6.54
C PRO A 99 5.73 -17.23 -6.25
N ALA A 100 5.98 -18.28 -7.05
CA ALA A 100 5.38 -19.59 -6.84
C ALA A 100 5.87 -20.27 -5.56
N ARG A 101 7.08 -19.93 -5.11
CA ARG A 101 7.68 -20.37 -3.85
C ARG A 101 8.38 -19.18 -3.20
N VAL A 102 8.33 -19.08 -1.87
CA VAL A 102 9.01 -18.00 -1.14
C VAL A 102 10.51 -18.30 -1.08
N PRO A 103 11.36 -17.51 -1.74
CA PRO A 103 12.80 -17.70 -1.69
C PRO A 103 13.38 -17.31 -0.33
N VAL A 104 14.48 -17.96 0.06
CA VAL A 104 15.38 -17.45 1.11
C VAL A 104 15.94 -16.09 0.67
N GLY A 105 16.06 -15.15 1.61
CA GLY A 105 16.52 -13.79 1.30
C GLY A 105 15.53 -12.99 0.44
N LEU A 106 14.21 -13.20 0.61
CA LEU A 106 13.19 -12.51 -0.17
C LEU A 106 13.37 -10.98 -0.14
N ALA A 107 13.70 -10.38 1.01
CA ALA A 107 13.93 -8.94 1.14
C ALA A 107 15.03 -8.45 0.18
N ASP A 108 16.20 -9.10 0.18
CA ASP A 108 17.32 -8.75 -0.71
C ASP A 108 16.97 -8.95 -2.18
N ARG A 109 16.16 -9.97 -2.49
CA ARG A 109 15.65 -10.19 -3.86
C ARG A 109 14.73 -9.06 -4.31
N LEU A 110 13.86 -8.56 -3.44
CA LEU A 110 12.99 -7.42 -3.76
C LEU A 110 13.81 -6.13 -3.91
N ALA A 111 14.81 -5.91 -3.05
CA ALA A 111 15.76 -4.80 -3.20
C ALA A 111 16.51 -4.87 -4.54
N GLY A 112 16.98 -6.06 -4.93
CA GLY A 112 17.59 -6.28 -6.25
C GLY A 112 16.62 -6.08 -7.41
N ARG A 113 15.31 -6.29 -7.22
CA ARG A 113 14.30 -5.95 -8.23
C ARG A 113 14.13 -4.45 -8.38
N LEU A 114 14.10 -3.68 -7.28
CA LEU A 114 14.08 -2.22 -7.35
C LEU A 114 15.28 -1.70 -8.14
N HIS A 115 16.48 -2.24 -7.88
CA HIS A 115 17.68 -1.83 -8.60
C HIS A 115 17.60 -2.08 -10.12
N ARG A 116 16.95 -3.18 -10.54
CA ARG A 116 16.75 -3.50 -11.97
C ARG A 116 15.62 -2.73 -12.65
N HIS A 117 14.75 -2.08 -11.90
CA HIS A 117 13.60 -1.35 -12.43
C HIS A 117 13.59 0.06 -11.85
N PRO A 118 14.37 1.01 -12.41
CA PRO A 118 14.63 2.31 -11.79
C PRO A 118 13.38 3.17 -11.57
N GLY A 119 12.30 3.00 -12.35
CA GLY A 119 11.03 3.69 -12.10
C GLY A 119 10.24 3.19 -10.90
N ALA A 120 10.52 2.00 -10.37
CA ALA A 120 9.78 1.45 -9.25
C ALA A 120 10.18 2.10 -7.91
N ALA A 121 9.24 2.70 -7.19
CA ALA A 121 9.46 3.18 -5.83
C ALA A 121 9.20 2.07 -4.79
N VAL A 122 8.34 1.10 -5.09
CA VAL A 122 7.97 0.00 -4.18
C VAL A 122 7.94 -1.33 -4.91
N VAL A 123 8.48 -2.38 -4.28
CA VAL A 123 8.27 -3.78 -4.69
C VAL A 123 7.60 -4.52 -3.55
N VAL A 124 6.51 -5.24 -3.85
CA VAL A 124 5.78 -6.07 -2.89
C VAL A 124 5.72 -7.51 -3.36
N ALA A 125 5.95 -8.46 -2.46
CA ALA A 125 5.72 -9.89 -2.70
C ALA A 125 4.72 -10.48 -1.73
N ALA A 126 3.82 -11.33 -2.25
CA ALA A 126 2.99 -12.18 -1.42
C ALA A 126 3.80 -13.35 -0.82
N ARG A 127 3.50 -13.72 0.43
CA ARG A 127 4.11 -14.86 1.14
C ARG A 127 3.09 -15.50 2.09
N PRO A 128 3.32 -16.74 2.58
CA PRO A 128 2.48 -17.31 3.64
C PRO A 128 2.36 -16.33 4.81
N GLY A 129 1.12 -16.05 5.21
CA GLY A 129 0.81 -15.16 6.33
C GLY A 129 0.90 -13.65 6.03
N GLY A 130 1.10 -13.21 4.78
CA GLY A 130 0.97 -11.79 4.43
C GLY A 130 1.79 -11.34 3.23
N HIS A 131 2.35 -10.14 3.33
CA HIS A 131 3.15 -9.50 2.28
C HIS A 131 4.49 -9.06 2.85
N LEU A 132 5.51 -9.01 1.99
CA LEU A 132 6.78 -8.33 2.25
C LEU A 132 6.94 -7.24 1.21
N ALA A 133 7.30 -6.04 1.63
CA ALA A 133 7.57 -4.94 0.74
C ALA A 133 8.94 -4.34 1.02
N VAL A 134 9.56 -3.81 -0.04
CA VAL A 134 10.77 -3.01 0.03
C VAL A 134 10.51 -1.73 -0.76
N THR A 135 10.94 -0.60 -0.20
CA THR A 135 10.86 0.73 -0.81
C THR A 135 12.24 1.17 -1.33
N ARG A 136 12.24 2.12 -2.27
CA ARG A 136 13.46 2.62 -2.94
C ARG A 136 14.49 3.23 -1.97
N ASP A 137 14.03 3.82 -0.87
CA ASP A 137 14.87 4.32 0.22
C ASP A 137 15.52 3.20 1.07
N GLY A 138 15.25 1.94 0.76
CA GLY A 138 15.83 0.77 1.42
C GLY A 138 15.02 0.25 2.61
N ALA A 139 13.90 0.86 2.97
CA ALA A 139 13.07 0.33 4.04
C ALA A 139 12.40 -0.99 3.60
N ALA A 140 12.38 -1.97 4.50
CA ALA A 140 11.69 -3.23 4.28
C ALA A 140 10.69 -3.49 5.39
N VAL A 141 9.48 -3.90 5.01
CA VAL A 141 8.38 -4.16 5.94
C VAL A 141 7.63 -5.43 5.60
N ALA A 142 7.29 -6.18 6.63
CA ALA A 142 6.35 -7.28 6.57
C ALA A 142 4.97 -6.79 7.02
N MET A 143 3.95 -7.15 6.26
CA MET A 143 2.58 -6.70 6.46
C MET A 143 1.66 -7.90 6.58
N ARG A 144 1.03 -8.07 7.74
CA ARG A 144 0.10 -9.18 8.03
C ARG A 144 -1.29 -8.64 8.31
N GLY A 145 -2.23 -8.95 7.43
CA GLY A 145 -3.64 -8.64 7.62
C GLY A 145 -4.33 -9.65 8.55
N SER A 146 -5.36 -9.20 9.26
CA SER A 146 -6.33 -10.08 9.90
C SER A 146 -7.18 -10.81 8.84
N PRO A 147 -7.88 -11.90 9.21
CA PRO A 147 -8.94 -12.46 8.37
C PRO A 147 -9.91 -11.38 7.89
N GLY A 148 -10.42 -11.50 6.66
CA GLY A 148 -11.32 -10.52 6.04
C GLY A 148 -10.64 -9.37 5.27
N THR A 149 -9.36 -9.09 5.54
CA THR A 149 -8.66 -7.97 4.85
C THR A 149 -8.24 -8.29 3.42
N GLY A 150 -8.21 -9.56 3.00
CA GLY A 150 -7.53 -10.01 1.78
C GLY A 150 -7.98 -9.30 0.50
N GLU A 151 -9.28 -9.12 0.32
CA GLU A 151 -9.85 -8.50 -0.89
C GLU A 151 -9.46 -7.03 -1.04
N VAL A 152 -9.32 -6.30 0.07
CA VAL A 152 -8.98 -4.88 0.07
C VAL A 152 -7.47 -4.69 0.16
N TRP A 153 -6.81 -5.41 1.07
CA TRP A 153 -5.40 -5.16 1.39
C TRP A 153 -4.44 -5.71 0.33
N ALA A 154 -4.61 -6.96 -0.09
CA ALA A 154 -3.66 -7.61 -0.99
C ALA A 154 -3.42 -6.85 -2.30
N PRO A 155 -4.45 -6.33 -3.00
CA PRO A 155 -4.23 -5.55 -4.21
C PRO A 155 -3.69 -4.13 -3.96
N ASN A 156 -3.83 -3.58 -2.75
CA ASN A 156 -3.61 -2.15 -2.48
C ASN A 156 -2.38 -1.85 -1.60
N CYS A 157 -1.79 -2.86 -0.94
CA CYS A 157 -0.71 -2.65 0.02
C CYS A 157 0.53 -1.94 -0.58
N GLY A 158 0.89 -2.23 -1.83
CA GLY A 158 1.98 -1.53 -2.52
C GLY A 158 1.65 -0.07 -2.82
N SER A 159 0.45 0.20 -3.33
CA SER A 159 -0.04 1.56 -3.57
C SER A 159 -0.15 2.39 -2.30
N PHE A 160 -0.53 1.77 -1.18
CA PHE A 160 -0.51 2.43 0.13
C PHE A 160 0.90 2.85 0.54
N LEU A 161 1.88 1.94 0.44
CA LEU A 161 3.27 2.25 0.78
C LEU A 161 3.85 3.31 -0.13
N TYR A 162 3.55 3.26 -1.43
CA TYR A 162 3.94 4.26 -2.40
C TYR A 162 3.45 5.64 -1.97
N CYS A 163 2.14 5.80 -1.80
CA CYS A 163 1.51 7.05 -1.38
C CYS A 163 2.08 7.58 -0.05
N TRP A 164 2.29 6.69 0.93
CA TRP A 164 2.89 7.04 2.22
C TRP A 164 4.30 7.63 2.05
N SER A 165 5.15 6.95 1.29
CA SER A 165 6.52 7.40 1.02
C SER A 165 6.59 8.66 0.16
N ALA A 166 5.74 8.77 -0.88
CA ALA A 166 5.63 9.94 -1.75
C ALA A 166 5.18 11.19 -0.98
N ALA A 167 4.38 11.01 0.08
CA ALA A 167 4.01 12.07 1.02
C ALA A 167 5.12 12.46 2.01
N GLY A 168 6.34 11.91 1.87
CA GLY A 168 7.46 12.16 2.77
C GLY A 168 7.31 11.51 4.15
N LEU A 169 6.38 10.57 4.33
CA LEU A 169 6.15 9.91 5.60
C LEU A 169 7.06 8.68 5.72
N ALA A 170 7.74 8.56 6.86
CA ALA A 170 8.69 7.48 7.09
C ALA A 170 7.98 6.13 7.22
N VAL A 171 8.36 5.15 6.39
CA VAL A 171 7.82 3.78 6.41
C VAL A 171 8.06 3.10 7.77
N ALA A 172 9.17 3.42 8.44
CA ALA A 172 9.52 2.89 9.76
C ALA A 172 8.46 3.21 10.84
N GLU A 173 7.68 4.29 10.67
CA GLU A 173 6.64 4.68 11.62
C GLU A 173 5.43 3.75 11.59
N LEU A 174 5.21 3.05 10.47
CA LEU A 174 4.08 2.12 10.32
C LEU A 174 4.12 0.96 11.31
N ALA A 175 5.32 0.56 11.78
CA ALA A 175 5.46 -0.46 12.81
C ALA A 175 4.87 -0.03 14.17
N ARG A 176 4.70 1.28 14.37
CA ARG A 176 4.07 1.89 15.55
C ARG A 176 2.68 2.42 15.24
N ALA A 177 2.09 2.08 14.10
CA ALA A 177 0.74 2.52 13.74
C ALA A 177 -0.26 1.36 13.80
N LEU A 178 -1.51 1.69 14.11
CA LEU A 178 -2.64 0.81 13.84
C LEU A 178 -3.15 1.12 12.43
N LEU A 179 -3.11 0.12 11.54
CA LEU A 179 -3.75 0.21 10.23
C LEU A 179 -5.11 -0.49 10.26
N LEU A 180 -6.16 0.27 9.99
CA LEU A 180 -7.50 -0.26 9.71
C LEU A 180 -7.73 -0.23 8.20
N VAL A 181 -8.02 -1.39 7.64
CA VAL A 181 -8.26 -1.55 6.20
C VAL A 181 -9.74 -1.79 5.98
N GLY A 182 -10.29 -1.15 4.95
CA GLY A 182 -11.72 -1.19 4.71
C GLY A 182 -12.15 -0.52 3.42
N ARG A 183 -13.43 -0.22 3.33
CA ARG A 183 -14.01 0.57 2.23
C ARG A 183 -14.62 1.85 2.77
N TYR A 184 -14.25 2.96 2.15
CA TYR A 184 -14.77 4.28 2.46
C TYR A 184 -15.96 4.60 1.58
N THR A 185 -17.03 5.08 2.21
CA THR A 185 -18.24 5.56 1.54
C THR A 185 -18.56 6.96 2.03
N ALA A 186 -18.66 7.90 1.10
CA ALA A 186 -19.22 9.21 1.38
C ALA A 186 -20.74 9.07 1.58
N ARG A 187 -21.27 9.56 2.71
CA ARG A 187 -22.71 9.58 2.99
C ARG A 187 -23.25 10.98 2.78
N GLY A 188 -24.26 11.13 1.93
CA GLY A 188 -25.02 12.35 1.64
C GLY A 188 -24.57 13.61 2.38
N THR A 189 -25.30 14.01 3.43
CA THR A 189 -24.96 15.16 4.28
C THR A 189 -24.15 14.82 5.53
N GLY A 190 -24.04 13.53 5.89
CA GLY A 190 -23.43 13.05 7.12
C GLY A 190 -21.90 12.87 7.06
N PRO A 191 -21.28 12.43 8.17
CA PRO A 191 -19.88 12.03 8.18
C PRO A 191 -19.64 10.85 7.24
N GLY A 192 -18.47 10.83 6.59
CA GLY A 192 -18.03 9.68 5.82
C GLY A 192 -17.87 8.44 6.71
N SER A 193 -18.03 7.25 6.13
CA SER A 193 -17.94 5.98 6.84
C SER A 193 -16.83 5.13 6.28
N LEU A 194 -15.99 4.58 7.15
CA LEU A 194 -15.06 3.50 6.84
C LEU A 194 -15.61 2.19 7.39
N GLU A 195 -16.06 1.34 6.48
CA GLU A 195 -16.42 -0.04 6.79
C GLU A 195 -15.14 -0.87 6.95
N THR A 196 -14.83 -1.30 8.18
CA THR A 196 -13.55 -1.94 8.49
C THR A 196 -13.57 -3.43 8.15
N ALA A 197 -12.86 -3.81 7.08
CA ALA A 197 -12.62 -5.21 6.72
C ALA A 197 -11.66 -5.91 7.69
N GLY A 198 -10.77 -5.14 8.34
CA GLY A 198 -9.90 -5.67 9.39
C GLY A 198 -8.69 -4.79 9.66
N ARG A 199 -7.68 -5.40 10.26
CA ARG A 199 -6.46 -4.72 10.72
C ARG A 199 -5.24 -5.25 9.98
N VAL A 200 -4.25 -4.40 9.77
CA VAL A 200 -2.94 -4.83 9.29
C VAL A 200 -1.88 -4.47 10.31
N ARG A 201 -1.07 -5.47 10.67
CA ARG A 201 0.15 -5.28 11.45
C ARG A 201 1.33 -5.11 10.49
N VAL A 202 2.10 -4.06 10.71
CA VAL A 202 3.36 -3.81 9.99
C VAL A 202 4.51 -4.07 10.94
N THR A 203 5.55 -4.74 10.45
CA THR A 203 6.80 -4.99 11.19
C THR A 203 7.96 -4.65 10.30
N ALA A 204 8.91 -3.85 10.81
CA ALA A 204 10.17 -3.60 10.12
C ALA A 204 10.94 -4.91 9.93
N VAL A 205 11.61 -5.03 8.79
CA VAL A 205 12.45 -6.18 8.44
C VAL A 205 13.85 -5.66 8.20
N ALA A 206 14.84 -6.24 8.87
CA ALA A 206 16.23 -5.94 8.58
C ALA A 206 16.55 -6.40 7.16
N THR A 207 16.98 -5.47 6.31
CA THR A 207 17.71 -5.83 5.09
C THR A 207 19.15 -6.07 5.49
N THR A 208 19.73 -7.16 5.02
CA THR A 208 21.19 -7.36 5.10
C THR A 208 21.81 -6.40 4.11
N GLY A 209 21.91 -5.14 4.53
CA GLY A 209 22.53 -4.08 3.76
C GLY A 209 23.92 -4.56 3.36
N ARG A 210 24.10 -4.87 2.08
CA ARG A 210 25.41 -4.83 1.46
C ARG A 210 25.79 -3.36 1.57
N ARG A 211 26.63 -3.01 2.57
CA ARG A 211 27.36 -1.75 2.57
C ARG A 211 28.04 -1.71 1.21
N LEU A 212 27.48 -0.95 0.26
CA LEU A 212 28.29 -0.43 -0.82
C LEU A 212 29.16 0.60 -0.12
N ALA A 213 30.38 0.16 0.20
CA ALA A 213 31.45 1.06 0.54
C ALA A 213 31.60 2.03 -0.63
N SER A 214 31.25 3.29 -0.38
CA SER A 214 31.73 4.44 -1.13
C SER A 214 32.99 4.95 -0.45
#